data_AF-A0A0B8QE52-F1
#
_entry.id   AF-A0A0B8QE52-F1
#
_cell.length_a   1.000
_cell.length_b   1.000
_cell.length_c   1.000
_cell.angle_alpha   90.00
_cell.angle_beta   90.00
_cell.angle_gamma   90.00
#
_symmetry.space_group_name_H-M   'P 1'
#
loop_
_entity.id
_entity.type
_entity.pdbx_description
1 polymer ?
#
loop_
_entity_poly.entity_id
_entity_poly.type
_entity_poly.pdbx_seq_one_letter_code
_entity_poly.pdbx_strand_id
1 'polypeptide(L)'
;MVDNSALKARLEKQDGFTAVLDVFEFEPEVDMELLPLLAFATPHVAGYGLEGKARGTTMIFNSFCEHIGSELRASANDLLPQAPVPFVRLSREWDEATLHNLTQLIYDVRKDDALFRREIAKPGSFDKMRKQYWDRREYGAVTVAGTKETNLSQLEQLGFKIEETQ
;
A
#
# COMPACT_ATOMS: atom_id res chain seq x y z
N MET A 1 -2.05 -16.67 -11.45
CA MET A 1 -2.92 -15.65 -12.09
C MET A 1 -4.34 -16.19 -12.11
N VAL A 2 -5.34 -15.32 -12.01
CA VAL A 2 -6.77 -15.68 -11.95
C VAL A 2 -7.38 -15.50 -13.33
N ASP A 3 -8.22 -16.44 -13.78
CA ASP A 3 -9.05 -16.28 -14.98
C ASP A 3 -10.20 -15.33 -14.66
N ASN A 4 -10.21 -14.16 -15.31
CA ASN A 4 -11.18 -13.10 -15.01
C ASN A 4 -12.61 -13.48 -15.44
N SER A 5 -12.76 -14.28 -16.49
CA SER A 5 -14.08 -14.75 -16.96
C SER A 5 -14.67 -15.75 -15.97
N ALA A 6 -13.86 -16.69 -15.48
CA ALA A 6 -14.29 -17.64 -14.46
C ALA A 6 -14.60 -16.96 -13.11
N LEU A 7 -13.82 -15.93 -12.74
CA LEU A 7 -14.07 -15.13 -11.55
C LEU A 7 -15.40 -14.36 -11.65
N LYS A 8 -15.70 -13.75 -12.80
CA LYS A 8 -16.98 -13.09 -13.06
C LYS A 8 -18.14 -14.06 -12.87
N ALA A 9 -18.10 -15.21 -13.56
CA ALA A 9 -19.12 -16.26 -13.42
C ALA A 9 -19.27 -16.77 -11.97
N ARG A 10 -18.19 -16.74 -11.18
CA ARG A 10 -18.23 -17.08 -9.75
C ARG A 10 -18.94 -16.02 -8.92
N LEU A 11 -18.65 -14.74 -9.14
CA LEU A 11 -19.22 -13.62 -8.39
C LEU A 11 -20.70 -13.40 -8.73
N GLU A 12 -21.11 -13.68 -9.96
CA GLU A 12 -22.52 -13.61 -10.39
C GLU A 12 -23.45 -14.57 -9.63
N LYS A 13 -22.90 -15.59 -8.95
CA LYS A 13 -23.69 -16.47 -8.07
C LYS A 13 -24.22 -15.76 -6.82
N GLN A 14 -23.65 -14.61 -6.44
CA GLN A 14 -24.10 -13.75 -5.34
C GLN A 14 -24.32 -14.48 -4.00
N ASP A 15 -23.49 -15.48 -3.69
CA ASP A 15 -23.57 -16.30 -2.48
C ASP A 15 -22.66 -15.80 -1.34
N GLY A 16 -22.19 -14.56 -1.42
CA GLY A 16 -21.29 -13.94 -0.45
C GLY A 16 -19.79 -14.09 -0.76
N PHE A 17 -19.41 -14.77 -1.85
CA PHE A 17 -18.02 -14.77 -2.30
C PHE A 17 -17.55 -13.35 -2.63
N THR A 18 -16.37 -12.99 -2.13
CA THR A 18 -15.79 -11.65 -2.27
C THR A 18 -14.45 -11.74 -2.96
N ALA A 19 -14.20 -10.84 -3.91
CA ALA A 19 -12.92 -10.74 -4.61
C ALA A 19 -12.42 -9.30 -4.64
N VAL A 20 -11.09 -9.17 -4.57
CA VAL A 20 -10.35 -7.91 -4.70
C VAL A 20 -9.28 -8.12 -5.75
N LEU A 21 -9.18 -7.22 -6.73
CA LEU A 21 -8.15 -7.26 -7.75
C LEU A 21 -7.36 -5.95 -7.79
N ASP A 22 -6.04 -6.04 -7.64
CA ASP A 22 -5.14 -4.98 -8.09
C ASP A 22 -4.60 -5.26 -9.50
N VAL A 23 -4.66 -6.51 -9.97
CA VAL A 23 -4.19 -6.90 -11.29
C VAL A 23 -5.29 -7.56 -12.11
N PHE A 24 -5.32 -7.27 -13.40
CA PHE A 24 -6.29 -7.81 -14.36
C PHE A 24 -5.60 -8.61 -15.46
N GLU A 25 -6.28 -9.61 -16.02
CA GLU A 25 -5.68 -10.55 -16.97
C GLU A 25 -5.18 -9.89 -18.28
N PHE A 26 -5.88 -8.85 -18.73
CA PHE A 26 -5.62 -8.19 -20.01
C PHE A 26 -5.37 -6.68 -19.84
N GLU A 27 -4.64 -6.28 -18.79
CA GLU A 27 -4.27 -4.87 -18.58
C GLU A 27 -3.66 -4.22 -19.84
N PRO A 28 -3.97 -2.94 -20.14
CA PRO A 28 -4.78 -2.01 -19.35
C PRO A 28 -6.30 -2.17 -19.46
N GLU A 29 -6.79 -3.10 -20.29
CA GLU A 29 -8.20 -3.38 -20.47
C GLU A 29 -8.78 -4.14 -19.27
N VAL A 30 -9.93 -3.66 -18.77
CA VAL A 30 -10.65 -4.25 -17.66
C VAL A 30 -12.06 -4.64 -18.10
N ASP A 31 -12.49 -5.84 -17.68
CA ASP A 31 -13.86 -6.28 -17.87
C ASP A 31 -14.80 -5.41 -17.02
N MET A 32 -15.57 -4.55 -17.68
CA MET A 32 -16.50 -3.62 -17.05
C MET A 32 -17.73 -4.31 -16.44
N GLU A 33 -17.99 -5.58 -16.76
CA GLU A 33 -19.01 -6.40 -16.10
C GLU A 33 -18.46 -7.05 -14.82
N LEU A 34 -17.16 -7.39 -14.79
CA LEU A 34 -16.49 -7.89 -13.59
C LEU A 34 -16.28 -6.78 -12.56
N LEU A 35 -15.88 -5.58 -12.99
CA LEU A 35 -15.54 -4.45 -12.11
C LEU A 35 -16.58 -4.18 -11.00
N PRO A 36 -17.89 -4.05 -11.26
CA PRO A 36 -18.89 -3.80 -10.22
C PRO A 36 -19.11 -4.96 -9.25
N LEU A 37 -18.65 -6.18 -9.58
CA LEU A 37 -18.76 -7.36 -8.72
C LEU A 37 -17.62 -7.48 -7.71
N LEU A 38 -16.50 -6.79 -7.96
CA LEU A 38 -15.34 -6.77 -7.07
C LEU A 38 -15.59 -5.87 -5.86
N ALA A 39 -15.18 -6.31 -4.67
CA ALA A 39 -15.22 -5.47 -3.47
C ALA A 39 -14.25 -4.30 -3.58
N PHE A 40 -13.04 -4.54 -4.08
CA PHE A 40 -12.06 -3.50 -4.42
C PHE A 40 -11.35 -3.82 -5.73
N ALA A 41 -11.07 -2.77 -6.49
CA ALA A 41 -10.41 -2.81 -7.78
C ALA A 41 -9.43 -1.62 -7.89
N THR A 42 -8.15 -1.88 -8.14
CA THR A 42 -7.12 -0.83 -8.27
C THR A 42 -6.25 -1.06 -9.51
N PRO A 43 -5.69 0.00 -10.14
CA PRO A 43 -5.00 -0.12 -11.43
C PRO A 43 -3.54 -0.57 -11.27
N HIS A 44 -3.29 -1.74 -10.68
CA HIS A 44 -1.94 -2.30 -10.51
C HIS A 44 -0.99 -1.35 -9.77
N VAL A 45 -1.40 -0.94 -8.58
CA VAL A 45 -0.72 0.04 -7.72
C VAL A 45 -0.47 -0.48 -6.30
N ALA A 46 -0.74 -1.75 -5.99
CA ALA A 46 -0.55 -2.29 -4.64
C ALA A 46 0.89 -2.10 -4.14
N GLY A 47 1.88 -2.28 -5.02
CA GLY A 47 3.30 -2.07 -4.74
C GLY A 47 3.79 -0.63 -4.91
N TYR A 48 2.91 0.32 -5.27
CA TYR A 48 3.31 1.71 -5.43
C TYR A 48 3.42 2.39 -4.07
N GLY A 49 4.61 2.89 -3.77
CA GLY A 49 4.92 3.71 -2.60
C GLY A 49 6.23 4.43 -2.80
N LEU A 50 6.42 5.55 -2.11
CA LEU A 50 7.68 6.28 -2.16
C LEU A 50 8.84 5.42 -1.64
N GLU A 51 8.63 4.71 -0.53
CA GLU A 51 9.61 3.79 0.05
C GLU A 51 9.98 2.67 -0.93
N GLY A 52 9.01 2.02 -1.58
CA GLY A 52 9.27 1.00 -2.59
C GLY A 52 10.14 1.50 -3.75
N LYS A 53 9.85 2.70 -4.27
CA LYS A 53 10.65 3.33 -5.34
C LYS A 53 12.07 3.65 -4.88
N ALA A 54 12.23 4.25 -3.69
CA ALA A 54 13.54 4.56 -3.13
C ALA A 54 14.35 3.28 -2.83
N ARG A 55 13.71 2.25 -2.27
CA ARG A 55 14.34 0.95 -2.01
C ARG A 55 14.92 0.34 -3.28
N GLY A 56 14.18 0.31 -4.38
CA GLY A 56 14.68 -0.20 -5.66
C GLY A 56 16.01 0.45 -6.09
N THR A 57 16.08 1.78 -6.05
CA THR A 57 17.32 2.51 -6.37
C THR A 57 18.44 2.22 -5.37
N THR A 58 18.15 2.27 -4.07
CA THR A 58 19.19 2.04 -3.02
C THR A 58 19.74 0.62 -3.04
N MET A 59 18.92 -0.39 -3.34
CA MET A 59 19.37 -1.77 -3.49
C MET A 59 20.35 -1.90 -4.65
N ILE A 60 20.02 -1.37 -5.82
CA ILE A 60 20.90 -1.39 -6.99
C ILE A 60 22.20 -0.62 -6.70
N PHE A 61 22.10 0.56 -6.10
CA PHE A 61 23.26 1.36 -5.70
C PHE A 61 24.18 0.60 -4.76
N ASN A 62 23.64 0.01 -3.69
CA ASN A 62 24.42 -0.74 -2.70
C ASN A 62 25.10 -1.96 -3.33
N SER A 63 24.37 -2.73 -4.16
CA SER A 63 24.94 -3.88 -4.87
C SER A 63 26.02 -3.47 -5.87
N PHE A 64 25.86 -2.33 -6.56
CA PHE A 64 26.88 -1.81 -7.46
C PHE A 64 28.12 -1.36 -6.70
N CYS A 65 27.96 -0.64 -5.59
CA CYS A 65 29.07 -0.26 -4.71
C CYS A 65 29.85 -1.48 -4.23
N GLU A 66 29.16 -2.54 -3.79
CA GLU A 66 29.79 -3.80 -3.42
C GLU A 66 30.56 -4.44 -4.60
N HIS A 67 29.96 -4.48 -5.79
CA HIS A 67 30.57 -5.07 -6.98
C HIS A 67 31.90 -4.39 -7.36
N ILE A 68 32.03 -3.07 -7.15
CA ILE A 68 33.25 -2.31 -7.47
C ILE A 68 34.20 -2.14 -6.27
N GLY A 69 33.90 -2.75 -5.12
CA GLY A 69 34.72 -2.64 -3.91
C GLY A 69 34.62 -1.29 -3.19
N SER A 70 33.52 -0.56 -3.37
CA SER A 70 33.23 0.69 -2.67
C SER A 70 32.49 0.44 -1.34
N GLU A 71 32.90 1.16 -0.29
CA GLU A 71 32.27 1.13 1.03
C GLU A 71 31.00 2.00 1.13
N LEU A 72 30.67 2.76 0.08
CA LEU A 72 29.48 3.61 0.08
C LEU A 72 28.20 2.78 0.25
N ARG A 73 27.27 3.29 1.05
CA ARG A 73 25.93 2.73 1.25
C ARG A 73 24.89 3.84 1.32
N ALA A 74 23.71 3.56 0.79
CA ALA A 74 22.54 4.42 0.86
C ALA A 74 21.40 3.70 1.59
N SER A 75 20.66 4.46 2.39
CA SER A 75 19.41 4.04 3.02
C SER A 75 18.24 4.74 2.34
N ALA A 76 17.18 4.00 2.03
CA ALA A 76 15.97 4.59 1.44
C ALA A 76 15.37 5.67 2.36
N ASN A 77 15.44 5.48 3.68
CA ASN A 77 14.90 6.43 4.66
C ASN A 77 15.58 7.81 4.61
N ASP A 78 16.84 7.87 4.20
CA ASP A 78 17.62 9.13 4.17
C ASP A 78 17.26 9.99 2.95
N LEU A 79 16.61 9.39 1.95
CA LEU A 79 16.27 10.05 0.67
C LEU A 79 14.82 10.55 0.64
N LEU A 80 13.99 10.10 1.58
CA LEU A 80 12.56 10.35 1.56
C LEU A 80 12.22 11.62 2.35
N PRO A 81 11.23 12.41 1.88
CA PRO A 81 10.68 13.48 2.71
C PRO A 81 10.00 12.88 3.94
N GLN A 82 9.87 13.68 5.00
CA GLN A 82 9.09 13.30 6.17
C GLN A 82 7.62 13.02 5.76
N ALA A 83 7.01 12.00 6.37
CA ALA A 83 5.59 11.73 6.15
C ALA A 83 4.74 12.91 6.64
N PRO A 84 3.60 13.21 5.99
CA PRO A 84 2.71 14.29 6.45
C PRO A 84 2.25 14.13 7.91
N VAL A 85 2.07 12.89 8.36
CA VAL A 85 1.82 12.53 9.76
C VAL A 85 2.89 11.54 10.20
N PRO A 86 4.04 12.01 10.71
CA PRO A 86 5.19 11.16 11.00
C PRO A 86 5.11 10.50 12.38
N PHE A 87 4.19 10.94 13.23
CA PHE A 87 4.12 10.55 14.64
C PHE A 87 2.67 10.53 15.13
N VAL A 88 2.33 9.50 15.89
CA VAL A 88 1.07 9.35 16.61
C VAL A 88 1.34 8.79 18.00
N ARG A 89 0.52 9.15 19.00
CA ARG A 89 0.64 8.62 20.37
C ARG A 89 -0.62 7.89 20.78
N LEU A 90 -0.48 6.67 21.27
CA LEU A 90 -1.55 5.92 21.91
C LEU A 90 -1.60 6.25 23.41
N SER A 91 -2.81 6.49 23.91
CA SER A 91 -3.06 6.77 25.34
C SER A 91 -3.44 5.52 26.13
N ARG A 92 -3.68 4.41 25.45
CA ARG A 92 -4.10 3.11 26.00
C ARG A 92 -3.70 1.99 25.04
N GLU A 93 -3.83 0.75 25.49
CA GLU A 93 -3.71 -0.43 24.62
C GLU A 93 -4.65 -0.32 23.41
N TRP A 94 -4.15 -0.76 22.25
CA TRP A 94 -4.88 -0.71 21.00
C TRP A 94 -5.72 -1.97 20.79
N ASP A 95 -6.84 -1.78 20.11
CA ASP A 95 -7.75 -2.83 19.67
C ASP A 95 -7.84 -2.84 18.14
N GLU A 96 -8.70 -3.70 17.58
CA GLU A 96 -8.90 -3.81 16.14
C GLU A 96 -9.34 -2.47 15.50
N ALA A 97 -10.20 -1.70 16.18
CA ALA A 97 -10.64 -0.39 15.69
C ALA A 97 -9.50 0.63 15.66
N THR A 98 -8.64 0.62 16.68
CA THR A 98 -7.44 1.46 16.74
C THR A 98 -6.45 1.08 15.62
N LEU A 99 -6.21 -0.22 15.42
CA LEU A 99 -5.37 -0.73 14.32
C LEU A 99 -5.91 -0.32 12.95
N HIS A 100 -7.23 -0.43 12.74
CA HIS A 100 -7.89 0.00 11.52
C HIS A 100 -7.62 1.47 11.21
N ASN A 101 -7.79 2.34 12.22
CA ASN A 101 -7.56 3.78 12.07
C ASN A 101 -6.08 4.10 11.80
N LEU A 102 -5.15 3.43 12.50
CA LEU A 102 -3.71 3.61 12.31
C LEU A 102 -3.25 3.23 10.91
N THR A 103 -3.72 2.09 10.40
CA THR A 103 -3.36 1.63 9.05
C THR A 103 -3.98 2.51 7.97
N GLN A 104 -5.23 2.93 8.13
CA GLN A 104 -5.92 3.82 7.18
C GLN A 104 -5.39 5.25 7.14
N LEU A 105 -4.81 5.75 8.25
CA LEU A 105 -4.09 7.01 8.26
C LEU A 105 -2.98 7.05 7.19
N ILE A 106 -2.39 5.90 6.90
CA ILE A 106 -1.28 5.74 5.95
C ILE A 106 -1.82 5.34 4.58
N TYR A 107 -2.68 4.32 4.55
CA TYR A 107 -3.26 3.84 3.31
C TYR A 107 -4.67 3.27 3.50
N ASP A 108 -5.61 3.91 2.80
CA ASP A 108 -6.96 3.41 2.62
C ASP A 108 -7.18 3.04 1.14
N VAL A 109 -7.31 1.74 0.86
CA VAL A 109 -7.52 1.20 -0.50
C VAL A 109 -8.76 1.79 -1.19
N ARG A 110 -9.76 2.22 -0.42
CA ARG A 110 -11.00 2.82 -0.94
C ARG A 110 -10.72 4.10 -1.75
N LYS A 111 -9.64 4.82 -1.43
CA LYS A 111 -9.22 6.02 -2.18
C LYS A 111 -8.89 5.68 -3.63
N ASP A 112 -8.09 4.64 -3.81
CA ASP A 112 -7.64 4.22 -5.14
C ASP A 112 -8.78 3.53 -5.90
N ASP A 113 -9.57 2.68 -5.22
CA ASP A 113 -10.76 2.04 -5.81
C ASP A 113 -11.79 3.06 -6.31
N ALA A 114 -12.13 4.06 -5.49
CA ALA A 114 -13.09 5.09 -5.87
C ALA A 114 -12.59 5.93 -7.06
N LEU A 115 -11.30 6.27 -7.09
CA LEU A 115 -10.68 6.95 -8.23
C LEU A 115 -10.73 6.06 -9.48
N PHE A 116 -10.37 4.79 -9.34
CA PHE A 116 -10.34 3.82 -10.42
C PHE A 116 -11.71 3.67 -11.07
N ARG A 117 -12.74 3.37 -10.28
CA ARG A 117 -14.12 3.22 -10.77
C ARG A 117 -14.66 4.47 -11.45
N ARG A 118 -14.28 5.66 -10.96
CA ARG A 118 -14.71 6.95 -11.54
C ARG A 118 -14.06 7.25 -12.88
N GLU A 119 -12.78 6.89 -13.04
CA GLU A 119 -11.97 7.35 -14.17
C GLU A 119 -11.75 6.29 -15.25
N ILE A 120 -11.87 4.98 -14.93
CA ILE A 120 -11.43 3.88 -15.80
C ILE A 120 -12.11 3.85 -17.18
N ALA A 121 -13.35 4.33 -17.28
CA ALA A 121 -14.07 4.42 -18.56
C ALA A 121 -13.44 5.43 -19.55
N LYS A 122 -12.56 6.33 -19.09
CA LYS A 122 -11.87 7.29 -19.96
C LYS A 122 -10.67 6.60 -20.63
N PRO A 123 -10.41 6.82 -21.93
CA PRO A 123 -9.27 6.22 -22.63
C PRO A 123 -7.93 6.55 -21.97
N GLY A 124 -7.08 5.53 -21.79
CA GLY A 124 -5.73 5.68 -21.20
C GLY A 124 -5.71 6.01 -19.70
N SER A 125 -6.85 5.95 -19.02
CA SER A 125 -6.98 6.29 -17.61
C SER A 125 -6.22 5.32 -16.69
N PHE A 126 -6.16 4.03 -17.03
CA PHE A 126 -5.42 3.00 -16.27
C PHE A 126 -3.95 3.42 -16.07
N ASP A 127 -3.21 3.63 -17.17
CA ASP A 127 -1.81 4.05 -17.09
C ASP A 127 -1.63 5.47 -16.57
N LYS A 128 -2.57 6.37 -16.84
CA LYS A 128 -2.54 7.73 -16.30
C LYS A 128 -2.58 7.72 -14.77
N MET A 129 -3.47 6.92 -14.17
CA MET A 129 -3.59 6.79 -12.72
C MET A 129 -2.31 6.22 -12.09
N ARG A 130 -1.66 5.25 -12.74
CA ARG A 130 -0.36 4.70 -12.32
C ARG A 130 0.75 5.73 -12.42
N LYS A 131 0.85 6.43 -13.55
CA LYS A 131 1.89 7.44 -13.78
C LYS A 131 1.77 8.64 -12.85
N GLN A 132 0.55 9.05 -12.55
CA GLN A 132 0.22 10.18 -11.66
C GLN A 132 -0.17 9.72 -10.25
N TYR A 133 0.26 8.51 -9.86
CA TYR A 133 -0.06 7.96 -8.56
C TYR A 133 0.51 8.84 -7.45
N TRP A 134 -0.29 9.07 -6.42
CA TRP A 134 0.06 9.96 -5.32
C TRP A 134 1.19 9.38 -4.47
N ASP A 135 1.82 10.24 -3.67
CA ASP A 135 2.96 9.91 -2.82
C ASP A 135 2.57 9.11 -1.57
N ARG A 136 2.02 7.90 -1.79
CA ARG A 136 1.67 6.94 -0.75
C ARG A 136 2.92 6.54 0.05
N ARG A 137 2.75 6.47 1.37
CA ARG A 137 3.76 6.05 2.35
C ARG A 137 3.49 4.64 2.86
N GLU A 138 4.46 4.09 3.59
CA GLU A 138 4.37 2.80 4.28
C GLU A 138 4.35 2.96 5.81
N TYR A 139 4.05 1.89 6.55
CA TYR A 139 3.92 1.93 8.01
C TYR A 139 5.17 2.43 8.73
N GLY A 140 6.35 2.08 8.21
CA GLY A 140 7.64 2.54 8.76
C GLY A 140 7.90 4.04 8.60
N ALA A 141 7.04 4.76 7.89
CA ALA A 141 7.08 6.22 7.80
C ALA A 141 6.44 6.92 9.01
N VAL A 142 5.72 6.18 9.86
CA VAL A 142 5.02 6.69 11.05
C VAL A 142 5.55 6.02 12.31
N THR A 143 5.92 6.83 13.29
CA THR A 143 6.26 6.38 14.64
C THR A 143 4.99 6.36 15.50
N VAL A 144 4.70 5.22 16.10
CA VAL A 144 3.65 5.05 17.11
C VAL A 144 4.30 5.07 18.48
N ALA A 145 3.98 6.09 19.26
CA ALA A 145 4.47 6.23 20.63
C ALA A 145 3.42 5.78 21.65
N GLY A 146 3.89 5.33 22.81
CA GLY A 146 3.03 4.88 23.90
C GLY A 146 3.82 4.58 25.16
N THR A 147 3.12 4.14 26.20
CA THR A 147 3.75 3.59 27.41
C THR A 147 3.86 2.07 27.27
N LYS A 148 4.53 1.40 28.20
CA LYS A 148 4.62 -0.06 28.22
C LYS A 148 3.25 -0.75 28.22
N GLU A 149 2.24 -0.14 28.83
CA GLU A 149 0.85 -0.62 28.88
C GLU A 149 0.15 -0.56 27.52
N THR A 150 0.69 0.17 26.54
CA THR A 150 0.08 0.27 25.19
C THR A 150 0.40 -0.92 24.29
N ASN A 151 1.33 -1.80 24.69
CA ASN A 151 1.65 -3.06 24.02
C ASN A 151 2.00 -2.90 22.52
N LEU A 152 3.01 -2.07 22.21
CA LEU A 152 3.35 -1.68 20.83
C LEU A 152 4.10 -2.75 20.02
N SER A 153 4.58 -3.82 20.67
CA SER A 153 5.44 -4.84 20.04
C SER A 153 4.85 -5.46 18.77
N GLN A 154 3.54 -5.70 18.76
CA GLN A 154 2.81 -6.23 17.60
C GLN A 154 2.68 -5.22 16.46
N LEU A 155 2.61 -3.91 16.76
CA LEU A 155 2.61 -2.86 15.74
C LEU A 155 3.99 -2.72 15.09
N GLU A 156 5.08 -2.92 15.85
CA GLU A 156 6.43 -2.99 15.30
C GLU A 156 6.59 -4.16 14.32
N GLN A 157 6.10 -5.34 14.69
CA GLN A 157 6.10 -6.52 13.80
C GLN A 157 5.29 -6.31 12.52
N LEU A 158 4.22 -5.50 12.59
CA LEU A 158 3.43 -5.11 11.42
C LEU A 158 4.18 -4.12 10.51
N GLY A 159 5.21 -3.45 11.01
CA GLY A 159 6.09 -2.56 10.26
C GLY A 159 6.01 -1.08 10.64
N PHE A 160 5.30 -0.72 11.72
CA PHE A 160 5.38 0.64 12.27
C PHE A 160 6.72 0.84 12.98
N LYS A 161 7.20 2.09 13.04
CA LYS A 161 8.23 2.46 14.02
C LYS A 161 7.58 2.64 15.38
N ILE A 162 8.25 2.24 16.45
CA ILE A 162 7.71 2.39 17.82
C ILE A 162 8.59 3.29 18.67
N GLU A 163 7.96 3.98 19.62
CA GLU A 163 8.63 4.74 20.67
C GLU A 163 7.95 4.43 22.02
N GLU A 164 8.59 3.60 22.83
CA GLU A 164 8.12 3.30 24.18
C GLU A 164 8.68 4.33 25.17
N THR A 165 7.77 5.08 25.81
CA THR A 165 8.10 5.99 26.90
C THR A 165 7.89 5.30 28.25
N GLN A 166 8.79 5.57 29.21
CA GLN A 166 8.69 5.05 30.58
C GLN A 166 7.43 5.53 31.30
#